data_AF-A0A0R1XKE2-F1
#
_entry.id   AF-A0A0R1XKE2-F1
#
_cell.length_a   1.000
_cell.length_b   1.000
_cell.length_c   1.000
_cell.angle_alpha   90.00
_cell.angle_beta   90.00
_cell.angle_gamma   90.00
#
_symmetry.space_group_name_H-M   'P 1'
#
loop_
_entity.id
_entity.type
_entity.pdbx_description
1 polymer ?
#
loop_
_entity_poly.entity_id
_entity_poly.type
_entity_poly.pdbx_seq_one_letter_code
_entity_poly.pdbx_strand_id
1 'polypeptide(L)'
;MVYSQKTINMAQLIADNCTQCGRCMKDCVFLQQYCANPKELFKKFLTSGLPTIVPYSCQLCGHCTVVCPLRLELGQAFLAMRQDLCRDQKKLPLKQLRSVTLHQRLSASRLFSSISGRHSR
;
A
#
# COMPACT_ATOMS: atom_id res chain seq x y z
N MET A 1 6.17 -2.92 15.56
CA MET A 1 5.58 -2.29 14.36
C MET A 1 5.52 -3.34 13.26
N VAL A 2 4.41 -3.42 12.50
CA VAL A 2 4.10 -4.53 11.56
C VAL A 2 4.89 -4.45 10.23
N TYR A 3 5.74 -3.44 10.06
CA TYR A 3 6.46 -3.16 8.82
C TYR A 3 7.90 -3.68 8.86
N SER A 4 8.38 -4.15 7.71
CA SER A 4 9.76 -4.61 7.52
C SER A 4 10.76 -3.46 7.54
N GLN A 5 12.03 -3.76 7.81
CA GLN A 5 13.11 -2.77 7.77
C GLN A 5 13.19 -2.06 6.41
N LYS A 6 12.95 -2.80 5.31
CA LYS A 6 12.88 -2.23 3.96
C LYS A 6 11.88 -1.08 3.89
N THR A 7 10.64 -1.31 4.36
CA THR A 7 9.59 -0.31 4.34
C THR A 7 9.93 0.91 5.22
N ILE A 8 10.51 0.68 6.39
CA ILE A 8 10.94 1.76 7.28
C ILE A 8 12.05 2.61 6.64
N ASN A 9 13.06 1.99 6.03
CA ASN A 9 14.16 2.69 5.37
C ASN A 9 13.67 3.55 4.19
N MET A 10 12.76 3.01 3.36
CA MET A 10 12.18 3.77 2.26
C MET A 10 11.38 4.98 2.76
N ALA A 11 10.61 4.80 3.84
CA ALA A 11 9.85 5.88 4.44
C ALA A 11 10.76 6.98 5.02
N GLN A 12 11.85 6.61 5.71
CA GLN A 12 12.85 7.55 6.22
C GLN A 12 13.51 8.33 5.08
N LEU A 13 13.97 7.62 4.03
CA LEU A 13 14.57 8.25 2.86
C LEU A 13 13.65 9.33 2.26
N ILE A 14 12.35 9.04 2.13
CA ILE A 14 11.38 10.01 1.60
C ILE A 14 11.13 11.16 2.60
N ALA A 15 10.97 10.84 3.88
CA ALA A 15 10.71 11.82 4.94
C ALA A 15 11.87 12.81 5.12
N ASP A 16 13.11 12.39 4.89
CA ASP A 16 14.29 13.23 5.07
C ASP A 16 14.58 14.06 3.82
N ASN A 17 14.50 13.43 2.64
CA ASN A 17 14.95 14.05 1.38
C ASN A 17 13.84 14.81 0.62
N CYS A 18 12.56 14.59 0.93
CA CYS A 18 11.49 15.32 0.22
C CYS A 18 11.62 16.84 0.46
N THR A 19 11.73 17.59 -0.65
CA THR A 19 11.82 19.06 -0.66
C THR A 19 10.47 19.77 -0.68
N GLN A 20 9.37 19.01 -0.61
CA GLN A 20 8.00 19.55 -0.60
C GLN A 20 7.64 20.38 -1.86
N CYS A 21 8.30 20.13 -2.99
CA CYS A 21 8.08 20.86 -4.25
C CYS A 21 6.69 20.67 -4.91
N GLY A 22 5.86 19.75 -4.43
CA GLY A 22 4.49 19.54 -4.92
C GLY A 22 4.32 18.90 -6.31
N ARG A 23 5.38 18.72 -7.10
CA ARG A 23 5.29 18.19 -8.49
C ARG A 23 4.53 16.88 -8.60
N CYS A 24 4.84 15.91 -7.72
CA CYS A 24 4.18 14.61 -7.69
C CYS A 24 2.69 14.66 -7.32
N MET A 25 2.22 15.77 -6.74
CA MET A 25 0.83 15.93 -6.31
C MET A 25 -0.05 16.53 -7.41
N LYS A 26 0.51 17.21 -8.42
CA LYS A 26 -0.27 17.92 -9.44
C LYS A 26 -1.26 17.00 -10.16
N ASP A 27 -0.81 15.82 -10.57
CA ASP A 27 -1.61 14.85 -11.32
C ASP A 27 -1.93 13.58 -10.49
N CYS A 28 -1.82 13.66 -9.17
CA CYS A 28 -2.05 12.52 -8.28
C CYS A 28 -3.18 12.78 -7.28
N VAL A 29 -4.41 12.41 -7.67
CA VAL A 29 -5.62 12.51 -6.83
C VAL A 29 -5.42 11.86 -5.46
N PHE A 30 -4.72 10.72 -5.42
CA PHE A 30 -4.36 10.05 -4.16
C PHE A 30 -3.54 10.97 -3.24
N LEU A 31 -2.45 11.56 -3.71
CA LEU A 31 -1.61 12.40 -2.84
C LEU A 31 -2.37 13.67 -2.42
N GLN A 32 -3.16 14.26 -3.31
CA GLN A 32 -4.00 15.42 -3.01
C GLN A 32 -5.03 15.13 -1.90
N GLN A 33 -5.61 13.94 -1.87
CA GLN A 33 -6.64 13.57 -0.91
C GLN A 33 -6.07 13.22 0.48
N TYR A 34 -4.89 12.58 0.54
CA TYR A 34 -4.39 11.97 1.78
C TYR A 34 -3.27 12.75 2.48
N CYS A 35 -2.69 13.78 1.87
CA CYS A 35 -1.64 14.57 2.50
C CYS A 35 -1.48 15.98 1.91
N ALA A 36 -0.91 16.90 2.70
CA ALA A 36 -0.46 18.20 2.21
C ALA A 36 0.85 18.10 1.41
N ASN A 37 1.74 17.17 1.79
CA ASN A 37 2.93 16.82 1.03
C ASN A 37 3.44 15.42 1.44
N PRO A 38 4.23 14.74 0.59
CA PRO A 38 4.76 13.42 0.90
C PRO A 38 5.64 13.40 2.15
N LYS A 39 6.42 14.44 2.41
CA LYS A 39 7.32 14.51 3.58
C LYS A 39 6.55 14.27 4.88
N GLU A 40 5.48 15.05 5.07
CA GLU A 40 4.63 14.97 6.25
C GLU A 40 3.88 13.64 6.33
N LEU A 41 3.44 13.09 5.19
CA LEU A 41 2.78 11.78 5.16
C LEU A 41 3.71 10.66 5.66
N PHE A 42 4.95 10.63 5.16
CA PHE A 42 5.93 9.61 5.55
C PHE A 42 6.49 9.85 6.96
N LYS A 43 6.61 11.09 7.44
CA LYS A 43 6.87 11.37 8.86
C LYS A 43 5.75 10.84 9.75
N LYS A 44 4.49 11.13 9.41
CA LYS A 44 3.33 10.62 10.15
C LYS A 44 3.30 9.10 10.21
N PHE A 45 3.63 8.44 9.10
CA PHE A 45 3.80 6.99 9.03
C PHE A 45 4.84 6.49 10.04
N LEU A 46 6.02 7.12 10.12
CA LEU A 46 7.09 6.71 11.03
C LEU A 46 6.73 6.92 12.51
N THR A 47 5.99 7.99 12.84
CA THR A 47 5.64 8.32 14.24
C THR A 47 4.40 7.58 14.75
N SER A 48 3.34 7.53 13.94
CA SER A 48 2.00 7.07 14.37
C SER A 48 1.41 5.97 13.48
N GLY A 49 2.10 5.60 12.40
CA GLY A 49 1.57 4.72 11.38
C GLY A 49 0.58 5.40 10.44
N LEU A 50 0.02 4.62 9.51
CA LEU A 50 -1.03 5.07 8.60
C LEU A 50 -2.21 4.10 8.66
N PRO A 51 -3.46 4.60 8.48
CA PRO A 51 -4.59 3.72 8.22
C PRO A 51 -4.31 2.85 7.00
N THR A 52 -4.68 1.56 7.04
CA THR A 52 -4.39 0.60 5.96
C THR A 52 -4.94 1.05 4.62
N ILE A 53 -6.06 1.77 4.58
CA ILE A 53 -6.61 2.30 3.33
C ILE A 53 -5.61 3.22 2.59
N VAL A 54 -4.76 3.97 3.31
CA VAL A 54 -3.88 4.96 2.69
C VAL A 54 -2.85 4.31 1.74
N PRO A 55 -2.04 3.31 2.15
CA PRO A 55 -1.18 2.59 1.21
C PRO A 55 -1.95 1.95 0.05
N TYR A 56 -3.18 1.48 0.28
CA TYR A 56 -4.01 0.83 -0.75
C TYR A 56 -4.68 1.79 -1.74
N SER A 57 -4.81 3.08 -1.40
CA SER A 57 -5.38 4.09 -2.30
C SER A 57 -4.42 4.53 -3.42
N CYS A 58 -3.11 4.31 -3.27
CA CYS A 58 -2.15 4.54 -4.36
C CYS A 58 -2.48 3.64 -5.58
N GLN A 59 -2.32 4.10 -6.82
CA GLN A 59 -2.53 3.23 -7.99
C GLN A 59 -1.24 2.60 -8.52
N LEU A 60 -0.10 2.84 -7.84
CA LEU A 60 1.21 2.36 -8.26
C LEU A 60 1.58 2.75 -9.71
N CYS A 61 1.04 3.88 -10.21
CA CYS A 61 1.23 4.31 -11.61
C CYS A 61 2.65 4.83 -11.93
N GLY A 62 3.49 5.05 -10.92
CA GLY A 62 4.89 5.50 -11.09
C GLY A 62 5.09 6.99 -11.43
N HIS A 63 4.03 7.74 -11.76
CA HIS A 63 4.14 9.17 -12.14
C HIS A 63 4.95 9.99 -11.12
N CYS A 64 4.69 9.80 -9.83
CA CYS A 64 5.38 10.52 -8.75
C CYS A 64 6.92 10.41 -8.80
N THR A 65 7.47 9.27 -9.22
CA THR A 65 8.91 9.04 -9.34
C THR A 65 9.49 9.73 -10.56
N VAL A 66 8.76 9.73 -11.68
CA VAL A 66 9.16 10.38 -12.93
C VAL A 66 9.27 11.90 -12.78
N VAL A 67 8.30 12.52 -12.10
CA VAL A 67 8.27 13.99 -11.95
C VAL A 67 9.06 14.51 -10.75
N CYS A 68 9.54 13.62 -9.87
CA CYS A 68 10.32 14.01 -8.70
C CYS A 68 11.75 14.39 -9.14
N PRO A 69 12.25 15.59 -8.82
CA PRO A 69 13.62 15.98 -9.18
C PRO A 69 14.68 15.13 -8.47
N LEU A 70 14.34 14.57 -7.31
CA LEU A 70 15.19 13.67 -6.53
C LEU A 70 14.89 12.19 -6.78
N ARG A 71 14.00 11.88 -7.74
CA ARG A 71 13.59 10.50 -8.08
C ARG A 71 13.16 9.65 -6.88
N LEU A 72 12.49 10.26 -5.91
CA LEU A 72 11.96 9.53 -4.75
C LEU A 72 10.90 8.51 -5.19
N GLU A 73 11.01 7.28 -4.68
CA GLU A 73 10.19 6.16 -5.10
C GLU A 73 8.95 5.96 -4.19
N LEU A 74 8.05 6.94 -4.18
CA LEU A 74 6.84 6.91 -3.34
C LEU A 74 5.99 5.68 -3.64
N GLY A 75 5.80 5.34 -4.92
CA GLY A 75 5.04 4.17 -5.34
C GLY A 75 5.61 2.86 -4.79
N GLN A 76 6.94 2.70 -4.80
CA GLN A 76 7.61 1.53 -4.25
C GLN A 76 7.48 1.46 -2.73
N ALA A 77 7.53 2.60 -2.03
CA ALA A 77 7.30 2.65 -0.59
C ALA A 77 5.87 2.22 -0.23
N PHE A 78 4.85 2.68 -0.97
CA PHE A 78 3.47 2.22 -0.77
C PHE A 78 3.28 0.73 -1.12
N LEU A 79 3.96 0.22 -2.15
CA LEU A 79 3.95 -1.21 -2.47
C LEU A 79 4.54 -2.04 -1.33
N ALA A 80 5.69 -1.62 -0.77
CA ALA A 80 6.32 -2.29 0.36
C ALA A 80 5.40 -2.30 1.59
N MET A 81 4.70 -1.19 1.87
CA MET A 81 3.68 -1.14 2.92
C MET A 81 2.55 -2.16 2.67
N ARG A 82 2.03 -2.28 1.45
CA ARG A 82 0.98 -3.27 1.12
C ARG A 82 1.46 -4.71 1.35
N GLN A 83 2.69 -5.01 0.93
CA GLN A 83 3.29 -6.33 1.09
C GLN A 83 3.42 -6.71 2.58
N ASP A 84 3.86 -5.77 3.41
CA ASP A 84 3.94 -5.98 4.85
C ASP A 84 2.55 -6.14 5.48
N LEU A 85 1.56 -5.34 5.06
CA LEU A 85 0.17 -5.47 5.51
C LEU A 85 -0.48 -6.81 5.14
N CYS A 86 -0.04 -7.43 4.03
CA CYS A 86 -0.51 -8.73 3.56
C CYS A 86 0.30 -9.92 4.07
N ARG A 87 1.42 -9.69 4.78
CA ARG A 87 2.30 -10.78 5.23
C ARG A 87 1.56 -11.77 6.12
N ASP A 88 0.65 -11.27 6.95
CA ASP A 88 -0.15 -12.07 7.86
C ASP A 88 -1.44 -12.53 7.17
N GLN A 89 -1.35 -13.59 6.36
CA GLN A 89 -2.45 -14.12 5.51
C GLN A 89 -3.74 -14.48 6.28
N LYS A 90 -3.68 -14.54 7.62
CA LYS A 90 -4.84 -14.79 8.48
C LYS A 90 -5.78 -13.59 8.57
N LYS A 91 -5.33 -12.37 8.26
CA LYS A 91 -6.13 -11.15 8.37
C LYS A 91 -6.26 -10.46 7.02
N LEU A 92 -7.48 -10.04 6.70
CA LEU A 92 -7.73 -9.25 5.50
C LEU A 92 -7.06 -7.88 5.61
N PRO A 93 -6.34 -7.43 4.56
CA PRO A 93 -5.66 -6.13 4.61
C PRO A 93 -6.65 -4.96 4.67
N LEU A 94 -7.86 -5.15 4.13
CA LEU A 94 -8.95 -4.18 4.10
C LEU A 94 -10.26 -4.83 4.54
N LYS A 95 -11.02 -4.14 5.39
CA LYS A 95 -12.34 -4.63 5.86
C LYS A 95 -13.35 -4.76 4.71
N GLN A 96 -13.19 -3.95 3.67
CA GLN A 96 -14.03 -3.92 2.47
C GLN A 96 -13.92 -5.21 1.62
N LEU A 97 -12.86 -6.00 1.81
CA LEU A 97 -12.63 -7.26 1.06
C LEU A 97 -13.35 -8.48 1.64
N ARG A 98 -14.24 -8.29 2.63
CA ARG A 98 -15.00 -9.40 3.25
C ARG A 98 -15.86 -10.16 2.24
N SER A 99 -16.56 -9.44 1.35
CA SER A 99 -17.39 -10.05 0.31
C SER A 99 -16.55 -10.86 -0.68
N VAL A 100 -15.40 -10.31 -1.11
CA VAL A 100 -14.45 -11.00 -2.00
C VAL A 100 -13.94 -12.29 -1.34
N THR A 101 -13.62 -12.24 -0.05
CA THR A 101 -13.17 -13.42 0.70
C THR A 101 -14.24 -14.50 0.77
N LEU A 102 -15.49 -14.10 1.03
CA LEU A 102 -16.61 -15.03 1.06
C LEU A 102 -16.81 -15.67 -0.31
N HIS A 103 -16.82 -14.86 -1.38
CA HIS A 103 -16.89 -15.33 -2.75
C HIS A 103 -15.76 -16.32 -3.06
N GLN A 104 -14.50 -15.98 -2.81
CA GLN A 104 -13.35 -16.85 -3.03
C GLN A 104 -13.46 -18.18 -2.26
N ARG A 105 -13.94 -18.15 -1.00
CA ARG A 105 -14.16 -19.36 -0.20
C ARG A 105 -15.28 -20.24 -0.76
N LEU A 106 -16.40 -19.64 -1.14
CA LEU A 106 -17.55 -20.37 -1.69
C LEU A 106 -17.22 -20.95 -3.07
N SER A 107 -16.58 -20.19 -3.96
CA SER A 107 -16.15 -20.66 -5.28
C SER A 107 -15.18 -21.84 -5.22
N ALA A 108 -14.39 -21.98 -4.16
CA ALA A 108 -13.49 -23.12 -3.95
C ALA A 108 -14.19 -24.33 -3.28
N SER A 109 -15.45 -24.21 -2.89
CA SER A 109 -16.19 -25.28 -2.23
C SER A 109 -16.75 -26.30 -3.23
N ARG A 110 -17.00 -27.52 -2.76
CA ARG A 110 -17.58 -28.61 -3.57
C ARG A 110 -18.97 -28.30 -4.14
N LEU A 111 -19.73 -27.42 -3.50
CA LEU A 111 -21.07 -27.03 -3.96
C LEU A 111 -21.03 -26.09 -5.17
N PHE A 112 -19.96 -25.31 -5.32
CA PHE A 112 -19.84 -24.29 -6.36
C PHE A 112 -18.65 -24.51 -7.30
N SER A 113 -17.97 -25.66 -7.21
CA SER A 113 -16.87 -26.05 -8.10
C SER A 113 -17.05 -27.49 -8.58
N SER A 114 -16.98 -27.70 -9.90
CA SER A 114 -17.01 -29.01 -10.53
C SER A 114 -15.69 -29.77 -10.39
N ILE A 115 -14.61 -29.04 -10.07
CA ILE A 115 -13.29 -29.62 -9.83
C ILE A 115 -13.21 -29.92 -8.34
N SER A 116 -13.18 -31.21 -7.98
CA SER A 116 -12.93 -31.63 -6.59
C SER A 116 -11.48 -31.28 -6.21
N GLY A 117 -11.26 -30.05 -5.76
CA GLY A 117 -9.93 -29.58 -5.39
C GLY A 117 -9.40 -30.33 -4.17
N ARG A 118 -8.65 -31.42 -4.38
CA ARG A 118 -7.57 -31.80 -3.46
C ARG A 118 -6.52 -30.70 -3.56
N HIS A 119 -6.69 -29.63 -2.79
CA HIS A 119 -5.58 -28.73 -2.53
C HIS A 119 -4.71 -29.38 -1.47
N SER A 120 -3.75 -30.22 -1.90
CA SER A 120 -2.62 -30.59 -1.06
C SER A 120 -1.79 -29.33 -0.82
N ARG A 121 -1.77 -28.86 0.42
CA ARG A 121 -0.64 -28.14 1.00
C ARG A 121 -0.46 -28.65 2.41
#